data_AF-A0A813EET6-F1
#
_entry.id   AF-A0A813EET6-F1
#
_cell.length_a   1.000
_cell.length_b   1.000
_cell.length_c   1.000
_cell.angle_alpha   90.00
_cell.angle_beta   90.00
_cell.angle_gamma   90.00
#
_symmetry.space_group_name_H-M   'P 1'
#
loop_
_entity.id
_entity.type
_entity.pdbx_description
1 polymer ?
#
loop_
_entity_poly.entity_id
_entity_poly.type
_entity_poly.pdbx_seq_one_letter_code
_entity_poly.pdbx_strand_id
1 'polypeptide(L)'
;MLQVQKPSEYNNITPRTTDPDSFGTRAGLIKRCIGCHQNALESFPALAIAILLCKAQKAKPLQVAKLGMRYLAMRLLYTLCYVTGKNDMVAALRTLSWAGGMHTIWRLFMTAL
;
A
#
# COMPACT_ATOMS: atom_id res chain seq x y z
N MET A 1 15.33 39.16 2.20
CA MET A 1 14.97 38.30 3.35
C MET A 1 13.97 37.27 2.87
N LEU A 2 14.30 35.97 2.89
CA LEU A 2 13.35 34.91 2.57
C LEU A 2 12.39 34.76 3.75
N GLN A 3 11.11 35.09 3.54
CA GLN A 3 10.05 34.79 4.50
C GLN A 3 9.92 33.26 4.58
N VAL A 4 10.39 32.66 5.68
CA VAL A 4 10.22 31.23 5.93
C VAL A 4 8.75 31.00 6.28
N GLN A 5 7.99 30.46 5.33
CA GLN A 5 6.57 30.18 5.51
C GLN A 5 6.39 29.13 6.62
N LYS A 6 5.58 29.46 7.64
CA LYS A 6 5.26 28.54 8.75
C LYS A 6 4.58 27.28 8.17
N PRO A 7 4.96 26.07 8.63
CA PRO A 7 4.29 24.85 8.18
C PRO A 7 2.79 24.89 8.46
N SER A 8 1.99 24.50 7.47
CA SER A 8 0.54 24.40 7.56
C SER A 8 0.10 23.30 8.54
N GLU A 9 -1.11 23.44 9.08
CA GLU A 9 -1.78 22.43 9.90
C GLU A 9 -2.76 21.61 9.07
N TYR A 10 -3.03 20.37 9.49
CA TYR A 10 -3.95 19.51 8.75
C TYR A 10 -5.40 19.96 8.93
N ASN A 11 -6.09 20.20 7.81
CA ASN A 11 -7.49 20.64 7.81
C ASN A 11 -8.43 19.46 7.52
N ASN A 12 -9.24 19.08 8.51
CA ASN A 12 -10.23 18.01 8.37
C ASN A 12 -11.51 18.42 7.60
N ILE A 13 -11.74 19.72 7.36
CA ILE A 13 -12.90 20.24 6.60
C ILE A 13 -12.70 19.99 5.10
N THR A 14 -11.47 20.21 4.61
CA THR A 14 -11.11 20.01 3.20
C THR A 14 -9.84 19.15 3.07
N PRO A 15 -9.87 17.89 3.52
CA PRO A 15 -8.66 17.08 3.72
C PRO A 15 -7.89 16.81 2.42
N ARG A 16 -8.59 16.76 1.28
CA ARG A 16 -8.02 16.43 -0.04
C ARG A 16 -7.50 17.63 -0.83
N THR A 17 -7.76 18.85 -0.37
CA THR A 17 -7.27 20.08 -1.02
C THR A 17 -5.98 20.59 -0.39
N THR A 18 -5.48 19.89 0.64
CA THR A 18 -4.28 20.30 1.36
C THR A 18 -3.05 19.97 0.54
N ASP A 19 -2.23 20.99 0.24
CA ASP A 19 -0.95 20.82 -0.43
C ASP A 19 0.09 20.18 0.52
N PRO A 20 0.64 18.99 0.20
CA PRO A 20 1.68 18.36 0.98
C PRO A 20 2.94 19.21 1.17
N ASP A 21 3.28 20.09 0.22
CA ASP A 21 4.49 20.92 0.31
C ASP A 21 4.39 22.01 1.39
N SER A 22 3.17 22.36 1.77
CA SER A 22 2.92 23.33 2.85
C SER A 22 3.36 22.85 4.25
N PHE A 23 3.72 21.56 4.42
CA PHE A 23 4.09 20.98 5.72
C PHE A 23 5.59 21.03 6.06
N GLY A 24 6.39 21.79 5.30
CA GLY A 24 7.82 21.98 5.56
C GLY A 24 8.59 20.65 5.56
N THR A 25 9.33 20.36 6.62
CA THR A 25 10.18 19.15 6.73
C THR A 25 9.41 17.83 6.65
N ARG A 26 8.09 17.85 6.87
CA ARG A 26 7.21 16.67 6.79
C ARG A 26 6.67 16.40 5.39
N ALA A 27 6.80 17.35 4.46
CA ALA A 27 6.25 17.24 3.10
C ALA A 27 6.69 15.94 2.40
N GLY A 28 7.98 15.60 2.49
CA GLY A 28 8.52 14.37 1.91
C GLY A 28 7.89 13.10 2.47
N LEU A 29 7.68 13.03 3.79
CA LEU A 29 7.04 11.88 4.43
C LEU A 29 5.56 11.77 4.01
N ILE A 30 4.84 12.89 3.98
CA ILE A 30 3.43 12.93 3.59
C ILE A 30 3.27 12.46 2.14
N LYS A 31 4.09 12.96 1.22
CA LYS A 31 4.10 12.51 -0.19
C LYS A 31 4.34 11.00 -0.32
N ARG A 32 5.24 10.44 0.49
CA ARG A 32 5.48 8.99 0.52
C ARG A 32 4.27 8.21 1.05
N CYS A 33 3.61 8.69 2.10
CA CYS A 33 2.39 8.06 2.61
C CYS A 33 1.25 8.10 1.58
N ILE A 34 1.08 9.21 0.85
CA ILE A 34 0.11 9.33 -0.23
C ILE A 34 0.41 8.32 -1.34
N GLY A 35 1.65 8.24 -1.82
CA GLY A 35 2.05 7.26 -2.84
C GLY A 35 1.87 5.80 -2.39
N CYS A 36 2.19 5.50 -1.12
CA CYS A 36 1.95 4.17 -0.54
C CYS A 36 0.46 3.82 -0.50
N HIS A 37 -0.40 4.78 -0.17
CA HIS A 37 -1.85 4.60 -0.14
C HIS A 37 -2.42 4.39 -1.54
N GLN A 38 -2.01 5.20 -2.53
CA GLN A 38 -2.42 5.02 -3.93
C GLN A 38 -2.07 3.62 -4.44
N ASN A 39 -0.86 3.14 -4.16
CA ASN A 39 -0.46 1.78 -4.52
C ASN A 39 -1.30 0.67 -3.83
N ALA A 40 -1.75 0.90 -2.59
CA ALA A 40 -2.68 -0.02 -1.95
C ALA A 40 -4.03 -0.05 -2.69
N LEU A 41 -4.54 1.11 -3.10
CA LEU A 41 -5.79 1.23 -3.86
C LEU A 41 -5.73 0.55 -5.24
N GLU A 42 -4.56 0.50 -5.88
CA GLU A 42 -4.38 -0.19 -7.16
C GLU A 42 -4.41 -1.72 -7.01
N SER A 43 -3.86 -2.25 -5.91
CA SER A 43 -3.73 -3.71 -5.73
C SER A 43 -4.91 -4.35 -4.97
N PHE A 44 -5.61 -3.59 -4.14
CA PHE A 44 -6.72 -4.09 -3.33
C PHE A 44 -7.91 -4.62 -4.14
N PRO A 45 -8.39 -3.94 -5.21
CA PRO A 45 -9.51 -4.45 -6.01
C PRO A 45 -9.24 -5.85 -6.58
N ALA A 46 -8.02 -6.08 -7.09
CA ALA A 46 -7.63 -7.38 -7.63
C ALA A 46 -7.65 -8.49 -6.56
N LEU A 47 -7.18 -8.21 -5.34
CA LEU A 47 -7.28 -9.13 -4.21
C LEU A 47 -8.74 -9.45 -3.87
N ALA A 48 -9.57 -8.41 -3.72
CA ALA A 48 -10.97 -8.55 -3.33
C ALA A 48 -11.74 -9.41 -4.33
N ILE A 49 -11.55 -9.15 -5.63
CA ILE A 49 -12.13 -9.95 -6.72
C ILE A 49 -11.65 -11.41 -6.64
N ALA A 50 -10.35 -11.65 -6.46
CA ALA A 50 -9.82 -13.01 -6.38
C ALA A 50 -10.41 -13.81 -5.20
N ILE A 51 -10.55 -13.19 -4.02
CA ILE A 51 -11.18 -13.82 -2.84
C ILE A 51 -12.67 -14.12 -3.11
N LEU A 52 -13.40 -13.18 -3.72
CA LEU A 52 -14.81 -13.38 -4.07
C LEU A 52 -14.98 -14.52 -5.07
N LEU A 53 -14.10 -14.63 -6.07
CA LEU A 53 -14.08 -15.74 -7.02
C LEU A 53 -13.77 -17.07 -6.34
N CYS A 54 -12.76 -17.13 -5.48
CA CYS A 54 -12.48 -18.33 -4.69
C CYS A 54 -13.70 -18.77 -3.86
N LYS A 55 -14.43 -17.81 -3.27
CA LYS A 55 -15.65 -18.08 -2.51
C LYS A 55 -16.77 -18.61 -3.41
N ALA A 56 -16.99 -17.99 -4.57
CA ALA A 56 -17.99 -18.44 -5.54
C ALA A 56 -17.73 -19.87 -6.04
N GLN A 57 -16.45 -20.20 -6.23
CA GLN A 57 -15.98 -21.49 -6.73
C GLN A 57 -15.80 -22.54 -5.62
N LYS A 58 -16.19 -22.22 -4.38
CA LYS A 58 -16.08 -23.11 -3.21
C LYS A 58 -14.66 -23.64 -2.97
N ALA A 59 -13.64 -22.82 -3.28
CA ALA A 59 -12.26 -23.15 -3.00
C ALA A 59 -12.04 -23.39 -1.49
N LYS A 60 -11.03 -24.21 -1.15
CA LYS A 60 -10.73 -24.59 0.24
C LYS A 60 -10.53 -23.34 1.13
N PRO A 61 -11.41 -23.07 2.12
CA PRO A 61 -11.38 -21.81 2.88
C PRO A 61 -10.05 -21.53 3.58
N LEU A 62 -9.44 -22.56 4.17
CA LEU A 62 -8.15 -22.43 4.86
C LEU A 62 -7.01 -22.04 3.90
N GLN A 63 -7.04 -22.50 2.65
CA GLN A 63 -6.04 -22.13 1.64
C GLN A 63 -6.19 -20.66 1.24
N VAL A 64 -7.43 -20.21 1.00
CA VAL A 64 -7.75 -18.81 0.69
C VAL A 64 -7.34 -17.89 1.83
N ALA A 65 -7.64 -18.26 3.08
CA ALA A 65 -7.27 -17.50 4.27
C ALA A 65 -5.74 -17.37 4.43
N LYS A 66 -4.98 -18.46 4.21
CA LYS A 66 -3.51 -18.43 4.24
C LYS A 66 -2.94 -17.49 3.18
N LEU A 67 -3.48 -17.50 1.96
CA LEU A 67 -3.07 -16.59 0.90
C LEU A 67 -3.45 -15.14 1.25
N GLY A 68 -4.65 -14.88 1.78
CA GLY A 68 -5.05 -13.55 2.24
C GLY A 68 -4.12 -13.00 3.33
N MET A 69 -3.77 -13.81 4.32
CA MET A 69 -2.81 -13.44 5.37
C MET A 69 -1.42 -13.17 4.81
N ARG A 70 -0.95 -13.98 3.85
CA ARG A 70 0.33 -13.72 3.16
C ARG A 70 0.31 -12.37 2.44
N TYR A 71 -0.76 -12.05 1.71
CA TYR A 71 -0.89 -10.75 1.05
C TYR A 71 -0.83 -9.61 2.07
N LEU A 72 -1.58 -9.72 3.17
CA LEU A 72 -1.58 -8.71 4.23
C LEU A 72 -0.17 -8.52 4.83
N ALA A 73 0.55 -9.60 5.11
CA ALA A 73 1.93 -9.52 5.58
C ALA A 73 2.86 -8.82 4.58
N MET A 74 2.73 -9.13 3.29
CA MET A 74 3.48 -8.44 2.21
C MET A 74 3.12 -6.94 2.15
N ARG A 75 1.86 -6.57 2.38
CA ARG A 75 1.43 -5.16 2.42
C ARG A 75 1.96 -4.40 3.63
N LEU A 76 2.03 -5.04 4.80
CA LEU A 76 2.63 -4.43 5.99
C LEU A 76 4.13 -4.18 5.76
N LEU A 77 4.85 -5.17 5.21
CA LEU A 77 6.26 -5.02 4.88
C LEU A 77 6.48 -3.94 3.81
N TYR A 78 5.70 -3.95 2.74
CA TYR A 78 5.74 -2.92 1.69
C TYR A 78 5.54 -1.52 2.28
N THR A 79 4.51 -1.35 3.12
CA THR A 79 4.19 -0.06 3.75
C THR A 79 5.34 0.43 4.62
N LEU A 80 5.90 -0.46 5.45
CA LEU A 80 7.04 -0.12 6.30
C LEU A 80 8.24 0.33 5.47
N CYS A 81 8.61 -0.44 4.43
CA CYS A 81 9.72 -0.09 3.54
C CYS A 81 9.46 1.21 2.77
N TYR A 82 8.22 1.43 2.30
CA TYR A 82 7.85 2.62 1.56
C TYR A 82 7.91 3.87 2.44
N VAL A 83 7.40 3.83 3.67
CA VAL A 83 7.36 5.01 4.54
C VAL A 83 8.76 5.33 5.11
N THR A 84 9.53 4.31 5.48
CA THR A 84 10.82 4.51 6.19
C THR A 84 12.07 4.46 5.30
N GLY A 85 11.98 3.89 4.10
CA GLY A 85 13.13 3.59 3.27
C GLY A 85 13.87 4.81 2.71
N LYS A 86 15.15 4.96 3.07
CA LYS A 86 16.04 6.02 2.57
C LYS A 86 17.27 5.48 1.81
N ASN A 87 17.38 4.16 1.65
CA ASN A 87 18.51 3.51 0.99
C ASN A 87 18.04 2.46 -0.03
N ASP A 88 18.96 2.03 -0.88
CA ASP A 88 18.68 1.13 -2.00
C ASP A 88 18.26 -0.27 -1.55
N MET A 89 18.81 -0.76 -0.43
CA MET A 89 18.42 -2.07 0.13
C MET A 89 16.94 -2.09 0.54
N VAL A 90 16.46 -1.04 1.21
CA VAL A 90 15.04 -0.95 1.59
C VAL A 90 14.17 -0.73 0.35
N ALA A 91 14.67 -0.03 -0.68
CA ALA A 91 13.98 0.09 -1.96
C ALA A 91 13.82 -1.28 -2.67
N ALA A 92 14.85 -2.13 -2.64
CA ALA A 92 14.79 -3.49 -3.17
C ALA A 92 13.78 -4.36 -2.39
N LEU A 93 13.80 -4.29 -1.05
CA LEU A 93 12.86 -5.03 -0.20
C LEU A 93 11.41 -4.60 -0.44
N ARG A 94 11.17 -3.30 -0.67
CA ARG A 94 9.86 -2.78 -1.07
C ARG A 94 9.40 -3.43 -2.38
N THR A 95 10.25 -3.49 -3.39
CA THR A 95 9.92 -4.12 -4.68
C THR A 95 9.64 -5.62 -4.52
N LEU A 96 10.45 -6.34 -3.74
CA LEU A 96 10.22 -7.76 -3.45
C LEU A 96 8.89 -7.99 -2.71
N SER A 97 8.57 -7.14 -1.75
CA SER A 97 7.31 -7.22 -1.00
C SER A 97 6.11 -6.99 -1.91
N TRP A 98 6.21 -6.01 -2.82
CA TRP A 98 5.18 -5.76 -3.84
C TRP A 98 4.99 -6.96 -4.76
N ALA A 99 6.09 -7.51 -5.29
CA ALA A 99 6.05 -8.69 -6.15
C ALA A 99 5.46 -9.91 -5.43
N GLY A 100 5.79 -10.11 -4.15
CA GLY A 100 5.21 -11.14 -3.30
C GLY A 100 3.70 -10.97 -3.09
N GLY A 101 3.23 -9.74 -2.94
CA GLY A 101 1.80 -9.41 -2.91
C GLY A 101 1.10 -9.75 -4.22
N MET A 102 1.66 -9.32 -5.36
CA MET A 102 1.11 -9.62 -6.70
C MET A 102 1.10 -11.11 -6.99
N HIS A 103 2.16 -11.83 -6.64
CA HIS A 103 2.21 -13.29 -6.75
C HIS A 103 1.10 -13.96 -5.92
N THR A 104 0.77 -13.43 -4.75
CA THR A 104 -0.31 -13.96 -3.91
C THR A 104 -1.67 -13.77 -4.56
N ILE A 105 -1.92 -12.60 -5.17
CA ILE A 105 -3.14 -12.36 -5.95
C ILE A 105 -3.24 -13.34 -7.13
N TRP A 106 -2.17 -13.52 -7.88
CA TRP A 106 -2.12 -14.49 -8.97
C TRP A 106 -2.44 -15.91 -8.49
N ARG A 107 -1.86 -16.34 -7.35
CA ARG A 107 -2.16 -17.65 -6.74
C ARG A 107 -3.62 -17.81 -6.32
N LEU A 108 -4.29 -16.74 -5.88
CA LEU A 108 -5.72 -16.78 -5.56
C LEU A 108 -6.56 -17.00 -6.82
N PHE A 109 -6.27 -16.28 -7.91
CA PHE A 109 -6.94 -16.53 -9.19
C PHE A 109 -6.76 -17.98 -9.68
N MET A 110 -5.52 -18.51 -9.61
CA MET A 110 -5.25 -19.92 -9.96
C MET A 110 -5.89 -20.93 -8.99
N THR A 111 -6.35 -20.51 -7.82
CA THR A 111 -7.09 -21.36 -6.88
C THR A 111 -8.60 -21.31 -7.14
N ALA A 112 -9.09 -20.27 -7.82
CA ALA A 112 -10.50 -20.11 -8.16
C ALA A 112 -10.86 -20.72 -9.53
N LEU A 113 -9.92 -20.69 -10.48
CA LEU A 113 -10.04 -21.28 -11.83
C LEU A 113 -9.69 -22.76 -11.80
#